data_AF-X1QAI4-F1
#
_entry.id   AF-X1QAI4-F1
#
_cell.length_a   1.000
_cell.length_b   1.000
_cell.length_c   1.000
_cell.angle_alpha   90.00
_cell.angle_beta   90.00
_cell.angle_gamma   90.00
#
_symmetry.space_group_name_H-M   'P 1'
#
loop_
_entity.id
_entity.type
_entity.pdbx_description
1 polymer ?
#
loop_
_entity_poly.entity_id
_entity_poly.type
_entity_poly.pdbx_seq_one_letter_code
_entity_poly.pdbx_strand_id
1 'polypeptide(L)'
;MGFLICLPLTAQRDAFNGLDVNLNNLYRLSDAKTRSISPENFTGEKGKGGMATLEEGSASKAARDLGQGWKVNPYVRIPAGETFTMAEIDGPGAIQQIWMTPMHYEPINRVRIRIAVPE
;
A
#
# COMPACT_ATOMS: atom_id res chain seq x y z
N MET A 1 -31.47 41.87 -16.92
CA MET A 1 -30.69 40.63 -17.12
C MET A 1 -30.10 40.25 -15.76
N GLY A 2 -30.72 39.31 -15.04
CA GLY A 2 -30.32 38.96 -13.67
C GLY A 2 -29.16 37.97 -13.67
N PHE A 3 -28.07 38.31 -12.98
CA PHE A 3 -26.91 37.44 -12.80
C PHE A 3 -27.19 36.50 -11.62
N LEU A 4 -27.37 35.20 -11.86
CA LEU A 4 -27.43 34.20 -10.81
C LEU A 4 -26.01 33.92 -10.31
N ILE A 5 -25.72 34.29 -9.06
CA ILE A 5 -24.48 33.90 -8.38
C ILE A 5 -24.73 32.53 -7.73
N CYS A 6 -24.15 31.48 -8.30
CA CYS A 6 -24.13 30.15 -7.69
C CYS A 6 -23.00 30.13 -6.65
N LEU A 7 -23.35 30.23 -5.37
CA LEU A 7 -22.40 30.01 -4.28
C LEU A 7 -22.16 28.49 -4.15
N PRO A 8 -20.90 28.01 -4.15
CA PRO A 8 -20.63 26.60 -3.91
C PRO A 8 -21.04 26.25 -2.48
N LEU A 9 -22.09 25.44 -2.34
CA LEU A 9 -22.45 24.82 -1.08
C LEU A 9 -21.38 23.77 -0.76
N THR A 10 -20.45 24.08 0.12
CA THR A 10 -19.54 23.07 0.67
C THR A 10 -20.30 22.26 1.71
N ALA A 11 -20.74 21.05 1.34
CA ALA A 11 -21.50 20.17 2.24
C ALA A 11 -20.70 19.74 3.48
N GLN A 12 -19.36 19.82 3.44
CA GLN A 12 -18.47 19.48 4.56
C GLN A 12 -17.82 20.77 5.11
N ARG A 13 -18.02 21.05 6.39
CA ARG A 13 -17.52 22.26 7.07
C ARG A 13 -16.03 22.21 7.42
N ASP A 14 -15.52 21.01 7.76
CA ASP A 14 -14.12 20.81 8.16
C ASP A 14 -13.43 19.75 7.29
N ALA A 15 -12.19 20.03 6.88
CA ALA A 15 -11.33 19.06 6.22
C ALA A 15 -11.17 17.80 7.08
N PHE A 16 -11.18 16.64 6.44
CA PHE A 16 -10.97 15.35 7.10
C PHE A 16 -9.70 14.73 6.54
N ASN A 17 -8.78 14.34 7.42
CA ASN A 17 -7.50 13.75 7.01
C ASN A 17 -7.61 12.24 6.69
N GLY A 18 -8.75 11.60 6.96
CA GLY A 18 -8.94 10.17 6.72
C GLY A 18 -8.41 9.25 7.82
N LEU A 19 -7.97 9.80 8.96
CA LEU A 19 -7.56 9.04 10.14
C LEU A 19 -8.74 8.93 11.13
N ASP A 20 -8.60 8.06 12.13
CA ASP A 20 -9.61 7.82 13.18
C ASP A 20 -11.01 7.49 12.63
N VAL A 21 -11.05 6.76 11.51
CA VAL A 21 -12.28 6.34 10.83
C VAL A 21 -13.04 5.35 11.72
N ASN A 22 -14.32 5.64 11.91
CA ASN A 22 -15.28 4.82 12.63
C ASN A 22 -16.69 5.00 12.01
N LEU A 23 -17.69 4.30 12.53
CA LEU A 23 -19.04 4.34 11.96
C LEU A 23 -19.67 5.74 11.96
N ASN A 24 -19.29 6.63 12.88
CA ASN A 24 -19.85 7.98 12.97
C ASN A 24 -19.29 8.94 11.90
N ASN A 25 -18.17 8.61 11.25
CA ASN A 25 -17.49 9.50 10.30
C ASN A 25 -17.13 8.84 8.96
N LEU A 26 -17.57 7.60 8.72
CA LEU A 26 -17.32 6.83 7.49
C LEU A 26 -17.78 7.55 6.20
N TYR A 27 -18.78 8.43 6.30
CA TYR A 27 -19.32 9.19 5.17
C TYR A 27 -18.46 10.39 4.74
N ARG A 28 -17.44 10.77 5.52
CA ARG A 28 -16.62 11.95 5.23
C ARG A 28 -15.60 11.66 4.15
N LEU A 29 -15.40 12.61 3.25
CA LEU A 29 -14.37 12.54 2.22
C LEU A 29 -13.07 13.18 2.73
N SER A 30 -11.94 12.58 2.35
CA SER A 30 -10.60 13.04 2.66
C SER A 30 -9.81 13.22 1.36
N ASP A 31 -8.97 14.25 1.33
CA ASP A 31 -8.01 14.49 0.24
C ASP A 31 -6.75 13.61 0.37
N ALA A 32 -6.68 12.75 1.39
CA ALA A 32 -5.58 11.82 1.59
C ALA A 32 -5.44 10.86 0.40
N LYS A 33 -4.18 10.54 0.10
CA LYS A 33 -3.83 9.66 -1.02
C LYS A 33 -3.47 8.27 -0.48
N THR A 34 -4.35 7.29 -0.66
CA THR A 34 -4.04 5.91 -0.28
C THR A 34 -3.03 5.26 -1.22
N ARG A 35 -2.10 4.49 -0.66
CA ARG A 35 -1.06 3.74 -1.37
C ARG A 35 -1.03 2.32 -0.81
N SER A 36 -0.58 1.37 -1.62
CA SER A 36 -0.40 -0.03 -1.21
C SER A 36 0.96 -0.51 -1.69
N ILE A 37 1.87 -0.74 -0.74
CA ILE A 37 3.22 -1.23 -0.99
C ILE A 37 3.20 -2.74 -0.88
N SER A 38 3.82 -3.43 -1.84
CA SER A 38 3.87 -4.89 -1.86
C SER A 38 5.10 -5.39 -2.61
N PRO A 39 5.38 -6.71 -2.62
CA PRO A 39 6.55 -7.28 -3.31
C PRO A 39 6.63 -7.03 -4.82
N GLU A 40 5.58 -6.51 -5.46
CA GLU A 40 5.55 -6.12 -6.87
C GLU A 40 5.36 -4.61 -7.07
N ASN A 41 5.26 -3.83 -5.99
CA ASN A 41 5.08 -2.38 -6.02
C ASN A 41 5.72 -1.75 -4.77
N PHE A 42 7.06 -1.65 -4.75
CA PHE A 42 7.80 -1.14 -3.59
C PHE A 42 7.60 0.35 -3.33
N THR A 43 7.24 1.14 -4.35
CA THR A 43 6.96 2.57 -4.24
C THR A 43 5.51 2.86 -3.83
N GLY A 44 4.62 1.88 -3.98
CA GLY A 44 3.20 2.04 -3.70
C GLY A 44 2.46 2.91 -4.74
N GLU A 45 3.09 3.24 -5.86
CA GLU A 45 2.55 4.08 -6.92
C GLU A 45 1.17 3.60 -7.42
N LYS A 46 0.33 4.57 -7.79
CA LYS A 46 -1.03 4.29 -8.27
C LYS A 46 -0.97 3.46 -9.55
N GLY A 47 -1.69 2.34 -9.56
CA GLY A 47 -1.79 1.47 -10.74
C GLY A 47 -0.56 0.59 -10.97
N LYS A 48 0.39 0.52 -10.03
CA LYS A 48 1.59 -0.33 -10.14
C LYS A 48 1.46 -1.71 -9.48
N GLY A 49 0.34 -1.99 -8.80
CA GLY A 49 0.03 -3.37 -8.36
C GLY A 49 -0.24 -4.29 -9.54
N GLY A 50 0.15 -5.56 -9.44
CA GLY A 50 -0.02 -6.57 -10.50
C GLY A 50 0.79 -6.32 -11.77
N MET A 51 1.79 -5.43 -11.76
CA MET A 51 2.57 -5.12 -12.97
C MET A 51 3.71 -6.10 -13.25
N ALA A 52 4.00 -7.03 -12.34
CA ALA A 52 5.03 -8.04 -12.54
C ALA A 52 4.68 -8.98 -13.70
N THR A 53 5.65 -9.25 -14.56
CA THR A 53 5.51 -10.19 -15.69
C THR A 53 5.76 -11.64 -15.25
N LEU A 54 5.40 -12.60 -16.09
CA LEU A 54 5.72 -14.02 -15.86
C LEU A 54 7.23 -14.31 -15.93
N GLU A 55 8.01 -13.44 -16.58
CA GLU A 55 9.46 -13.58 -16.67
C GLU A 55 10.15 -13.17 -15.37
N GLU A 56 9.60 -12.17 -14.68
CA GLU A 56 10.22 -11.56 -13.50
C GLU A 56 9.64 -12.05 -12.17
N GLY A 57 8.36 -12.46 -12.15
CA GLY A 57 7.65 -12.72 -10.91
C GLY A 57 7.94 -14.09 -10.28
N SER A 58 8.12 -14.10 -8.95
CA SER A 58 8.47 -15.29 -8.18
C SER A 58 7.42 -16.40 -8.19
N ALA A 59 6.17 -16.09 -8.53
CA ALA A 59 5.06 -17.05 -8.63
C ALA A 59 4.58 -17.29 -10.07
N SER A 60 5.42 -17.01 -11.08
CA SER A 60 5.07 -17.12 -12.50
C SER A 60 4.44 -18.46 -12.90
N LYS A 61 4.96 -19.59 -12.40
CA LYS A 61 4.39 -20.92 -12.69
C LYS A 61 2.95 -21.08 -12.21
N ALA A 62 2.62 -20.51 -11.06
CA ALA A 62 1.27 -20.53 -10.50
C ALA A 62 0.36 -19.53 -11.23
N ALA A 63 0.92 -18.42 -11.72
CA ALA A 63 0.22 -17.37 -12.46
C ALA A 63 0.22 -17.57 -13.98
N ARG A 64 0.73 -18.69 -14.51
CA ARG A 64 0.99 -18.91 -15.95
C ARG A 64 -0.22 -18.65 -16.87
N ASP A 65 -1.42 -18.91 -16.37
CA ASP A 65 -2.68 -18.77 -17.12
C ASP A 65 -3.32 -17.37 -16.94
N LEU A 66 -2.75 -16.52 -16.07
CA LEU A 66 -3.27 -15.21 -15.68
C LEU A 66 -2.36 -14.06 -16.11
N GLY A 67 -1.06 -14.15 -15.80
CA GLY A 67 -0.04 -13.17 -16.19
C GLY A 67 -0.18 -11.79 -15.54
N GLN A 68 0.38 -10.79 -16.22
CA GLN A 68 0.37 -9.39 -15.77
C GLN A 68 -1.07 -8.88 -15.59
N GLY A 69 -1.29 -8.07 -14.56
CA GLY A 69 -2.61 -7.68 -14.05
C GLY A 69 -3.05 -8.49 -12.83
N TRP A 70 -2.42 -9.64 -12.60
CA TRP A 70 -2.60 -10.47 -11.40
C TRP A 70 -1.37 -10.44 -10.49
N LYS A 71 -1.47 -11.06 -9.30
CA LYS A 71 -0.39 -11.13 -8.32
C LYS A 71 0.69 -12.13 -8.75
N VAL A 72 1.52 -11.77 -9.72
CA VAL A 72 2.60 -12.65 -10.24
C VAL A 72 3.81 -12.66 -9.32
N ASN A 73 4.03 -11.59 -8.53
CA ASN A 73 5.11 -11.54 -7.54
C ASN A 73 4.58 -11.25 -6.12
N PRO A 74 4.19 -12.29 -5.36
CA PRO A 74 3.54 -12.14 -4.06
C PRO A 74 4.49 -11.99 -2.86
N TYR A 75 5.78 -12.32 -2.99
CA TYR A 75 6.74 -12.30 -1.88
C TYR A 75 8.15 -11.91 -2.33
N VAL A 76 8.99 -11.55 -1.36
CA VAL A 76 10.44 -11.43 -1.52
C VAL A 76 11.13 -12.55 -0.76
N ARG A 77 12.29 -13.01 -1.24
CA ARG A 77 13.15 -13.94 -0.51
C ARG A 77 14.24 -13.13 0.17
N ILE A 78 14.32 -13.23 1.49
CA ILE A 78 15.36 -12.57 2.29
C ILE A 78 16.33 -13.67 2.76
N PRO A 79 17.60 -13.64 2.33
CA PRO A 79 18.59 -14.60 2.81
C PRO A 79 18.83 -14.49 4.32
N ALA A 80 19.38 -15.54 4.93
CA ALA A 80 19.67 -15.54 6.36
C ALA A 80 20.68 -14.44 6.72
N GLY A 81 20.40 -13.68 7.77
CA GLY A 81 21.25 -12.59 8.24
C GLY A 81 21.09 -11.27 7.48
N GLU A 82 20.39 -11.27 6.35
CA GLU A 82 20.20 -10.08 5.52
C GLU A 82 19.07 -9.19 6.03
N THR A 83 19.16 -7.89 5.71
CA THR A 83 18.08 -6.93 5.89
C THR A 83 17.57 -6.51 4.53
N PHE A 84 16.25 -6.54 4.34
CA PHE A 84 15.59 -6.08 3.14
C PHE A 84 14.71 -4.87 3.44
N THR A 85 14.87 -3.81 2.66
CA THR A 85 14.02 -2.62 2.74
C THR A 85 12.73 -2.87 1.94
N MET A 86 11.63 -3.05 2.66
CA MET A 86 10.32 -3.31 2.04
C MET A 86 9.66 -2.06 1.46
N ALA A 87 9.89 -0.90 2.08
CA ALA A 87 9.26 0.36 1.73
C ALA A 87 10.17 1.52 2.13
N GLU A 88 10.36 2.47 1.22
CA GLU A 88 10.85 3.83 1.52
C GLU A 88 9.71 4.77 1.15
N ILE A 89 9.24 5.56 2.11
CA ILE A 89 8.07 6.42 1.95
C ILE A 89 8.49 7.86 2.15
N ASP A 90 8.39 8.65 1.09
CA ASP A 90 8.69 10.08 1.12
C ASP A 90 7.48 10.90 1.58
N GLY A 91 7.74 11.85 2.47
CA GLY A 91 6.76 12.82 2.95
C GLY A 91 5.86 12.30 4.09
N PRO A 92 4.96 13.16 4.59
CA PRO A 92 4.10 12.82 5.72
C PRO A 92 3.03 11.79 5.35
N GLY A 93 2.76 10.86 6.26
CA GLY A 93 1.73 9.85 6.08
C GLY A 93 1.46 9.06 7.35
N ALA A 94 0.52 8.12 7.26
CA ALA A 94 0.18 7.19 8.32
C ALA A 94 0.07 5.76 7.77
N ILE A 95 0.71 4.80 8.46
CA ILE A 95 0.55 3.39 8.15
C ILE A 95 -0.74 2.90 8.82
N GLN A 96 -1.76 2.62 8.02
CA GLN A 96 -3.07 2.17 8.52
C GLN A 96 -3.11 0.65 8.76
N GLN A 97 -2.35 -0.12 7.98
CA GLN A 97 -2.40 -1.57 8.01
C GLN A 97 -1.10 -2.17 7.49
N ILE A 98 -0.63 -3.22 8.17
CA ILE A 98 0.43 -4.11 7.70
C ILE A 98 -0.10 -5.53 7.79
N TRP A 99 0.04 -6.30 6.70
CA TRP A 99 -0.21 -7.73 6.68
C TRP A 99 0.90 -8.46 5.96
N MET A 100 1.34 -9.56 6.56
CA MET A 100 2.34 -10.46 5.99
C MET A 100 2.27 -11.83 6.65
N THR A 101 2.70 -12.84 5.92
CA THR A 101 2.90 -14.20 6.42
C THR A 101 4.36 -14.58 6.22
N PRO A 102 5.16 -14.74 7.29
CA PRO A 102 6.52 -15.26 7.15
C PRO A 102 6.46 -16.78 6.89
N MET A 103 7.23 -17.25 5.90
CA MET A 103 7.41 -18.68 5.61
C MET A 103 8.77 -19.14 6.17
N HIS A 104 8.82 -20.31 6.81
CA HIS A 104 10.03 -20.86 7.42
C HIS A 104 10.17 -22.36 7.09
N TYR A 105 11.41 -22.83 6.95
CA TYR A 105 11.74 -24.25 6.78
C TYR A 105 12.65 -24.85 7.88
N GLU A 106 13.00 -24.08 8.93
CA GLU A 106 13.94 -24.51 10.00
C GLU A 106 13.52 -23.93 11.37
N PRO A 107 13.92 -24.55 12.51
CA PRO A 107 13.25 -24.38 13.81
C PRO A 107 13.51 -23.04 14.53
N ILE A 108 14.48 -22.23 14.11
CA ILE A 108 14.71 -20.91 14.71
C ILE A 108 15.03 -19.89 13.61
N ASN A 109 14.02 -19.13 13.17
CA ASN A 109 14.22 -17.96 12.33
C ASN A 109 13.35 -16.80 12.83
N ARG A 110 13.98 -15.88 13.58
CA ARG A 110 13.35 -14.64 14.05
C ARG A 110 13.33 -13.62 12.92
N VAL A 111 12.17 -13.34 12.35
CA VAL A 111 11.96 -12.16 11.51
C VAL A 111 11.78 -10.94 12.42
N ARG A 112 12.54 -9.87 12.17
CA ARG A 112 12.40 -8.59 12.87
C ARG A 112 11.91 -7.54 11.87
N ILE A 113 10.72 -6.99 12.12
CA ILE A 113 10.22 -5.83 11.40
C ILE A 113 10.71 -4.57 12.12
N ARG A 114 11.25 -3.62 11.36
CA ARG A 114 11.65 -2.30 11.86
C ARG A 114 10.90 -1.25 11.07
N ILE A 115 10.32 -0.27 11.77
CA ILE A 115 9.75 0.94 11.18
C ILE A 115 10.58 2.09 11.75
N ALA A 116 11.22 2.83 10.86
CA ALA A 116 12.03 3.99 11.22
C ALA A 116 11.37 5.23 10.62
N VAL A 117 11.30 6.30 11.42
CA VAL A 117 10.98 7.64 10.96
C VAL A 117 12.23 8.46 11.25
N PRO A 118 12.93 8.97 10.22
CA PRO A 118 14.12 9.78 10.45
C PRO A 118 13.76 11.04 11.26
N GLU A 119 14.68 11.49 12.11
CA GLU A 119 14.55 12.75 12.86
C GLU A 119 14.52 13.98 11.96
#